data_AF-A0A955QUA8-F1
#
_entry.id   AF-A0A955QUA8-F1
#
_cell.length_a   1.000
_cell.length_b   1.000
_cell.length_c   1.000
_cell.angle_alpha   90.00
_cell.angle_beta   90.00
_cell.angle_gamma   90.00
#
_symmetry.space_group_name_H-M   'P 1'
#
loop_
_entity.id
_entity.type
_entity.pdbx_description
1 polymer ?
#
loop_
_entity_poly.entity_id
_entity_poly.type
_entity_poly.pdbx_seq_one_letter_code
_entity_poly.pdbx_strand_id
1 'polypeptide(L)'
;MKPYLVFFSIVSLFVVGGLNPVYANAEASVSALSPPPTILVDVDATTWKTRGRIFYDVEGSLFRKLHSAGFQIARSRQEFHDWTLLVRYREEKGPAYTASEYGTILRATFSLFRGATQAVWEVSLVERSENSVSGTPPYLDVIQKLDSNPYYFFIGLLLRTFIEQELSVEQALLLVLQQEALRSSSSDPPNSQADLFEDADHSMNFSDEYYFPFAMVRSINELVRRHDRRVIPILDRLLDYPDEQVRHGARQALQSLDALSALPVVSLPSVV
;
A
#
# COMPACT_ATOMS: atom_id res chain seq x y z
N MET A 1 -20.88 -52.11 51.58
CA MET A 1 -20.44 -52.35 50.18
C MET A 1 -21.57 -51.94 49.25
N LYS A 2 -21.22 -51.09 48.26
CA LYS A 2 -22.00 -50.58 47.11
C LYS A 2 -23.21 -49.65 47.37
N PRO A 3 -23.13 -48.36 46.96
CA PRO A 3 -24.17 -47.35 47.22
C PRO A 3 -24.95 -46.82 45.99
N TYR A 4 -26.09 -46.21 46.35
CA TYR A 4 -26.83 -45.02 45.86
C TYR A 4 -27.48 -44.94 44.44
N LEU A 5 -28.81 -44.74 44.26
CA LEU A 5 -29.76 -43.59 44.53
C LEU A 5 -29.63 -42.52 43.40
N VAL A 6 -30.67 -42.12 42.63
CA VAL A 6 -31.63 -41.03 42.96
C VAL A 6 -32.51 -40.65 41.73
N PHE A 7 -33.82 -40.53 41.98
CA PHE A 7 -34.88 -39.55 41.57
C PHE A 7 -35.28 -39.16 40.12
N PHE A 8 -36.60 -39.36 39.89
CA PHE A 8 -37.69 -38.44 39.45
C PHE A 8 -37.54 -37.43 38.29
N SER A 9 -38.50 -37.49 37.37
CA SER A 9 -39.19 -36.31 36.82
C SER A 9 -40.64 -36.62 36.46
N ILE A 10 -41.55 -35.77 36.97
CA ILE A 10 -43.02 -35.72 36.77
C ILE A 10 -43.27 -34.39 36.01
N VAL A 11 -43.75 -34.45 34.75
CA VAL A 11 -45.14 -34.22 34.28
C VAL A 11 -45.59 -32.73 34.27
N SER A 12 -45.87 -32.25 33.04
CA SER A 12 -46.96 -31.37 32.56
C SER A 12 -47.16 -29.98 33.22
N LEU A 13 -47.80 -28.97 32.61
CA LEU A 13 -49.03 -28.91 31.82
C LEU A 13 -49.22 -27.51 31.16
N PHE A 14 -50.15 -27.45 30.20
CA PHE A 14 -50.75 -26.33 29.45
C PHE A 14 -51.13 -25.04 30.21
N VAL A 15 -51.27 -23.91 29.49
CA VAL A 15 -52.54 -23.16 29.20
C VAL A 15 -52.29 -21.67 28.84
N VAL A 16 -52.75 -21.29 27.63
CA VAL A 16 -53.49 -20.08 27.18
C VAL A 16 -53.06 -18.66 27.63
N GLY A 17 -52.86 -17.80 26.61
CA GLY A 17 -53.47 -16.46 26.56
C GLY A 17 -52.53 -15.26 26.61
N GLY A 18 -52.68 -14.35 25.63
CA GLY A 18 -52.38 -12.93 25.83
C GLY A 18 -51.27 -12.32 24.96
N LEU A 19 -51.72 -11.50 24.00
CA LEU A 19 -51.09 -10.29 23.43
C LEU A 19 -49.74 -9.87 24.06
N ASN A 20 -48.68 -9.79 23.25
CA ASN A 20 -47.80 -8.62 23.17
C ASN A 20 -46.79 -8.75 22.01
N PRO A 21 -46.30 -7.60 21.48
CA PRO A 21 -45.91 -7.46 20.09
C PRO A 21 -44.56 -8.09 19.80
N VAL A 22 -44.41 -8.49 18.55
CA VAL A 22 -43.15 -8.82 17.89
C VAL A 22 -42.25 -7.57 17.94
N TYR A 23 -41.56 -7.38 19.07
CA TYR A 23 -40.24 -6.78 19.04
C TYR A 23 -39.32 -7.86 18.50
N ALA A 24 -39.23 -7.88 17.17
CA ALA A 24 -38.07 -8.44 16.51
C ALA A 24 -36.86 -7.66 17.04
N ASN A 25 -36.20 -8.23 18.05
CA ASN A 25 -34.82 -7.94 18.33
C ASN A 25 -34.05 -8.39 17.09
N ALA A 26 -34.01 -7.52 16.08
CA ALA A 26 -32.87 -7.44 15.20
C ALA A 26 -31.70 -6.99 16.09
N GLU A 27 -31.15 -7.94 16.84
CA GLU A 27 -29.73 -7.90 17.15
C GLU A 27 -29.06 -7.92 15.79
N ALA A 28 -28.85 -6.71 15.26
CA ALA A 28 -27.82 -6.46 14.28
C ALA A 28 -26.57 -7.08 14.91
N SER A 29 -26.20 -8.25 14.40
CA SER A 29 -24.88 -8.82 14.56
C SER A 29 -23.92 -7.76 14.03
N VAL A 30 -23.51 -6.86 14.93
CA VAL A 30 -22.36 -5.99 14.75
C VAL A 30 -21.23 -6.98 14.53
N SER A 31 -20.90 -7.22 13.26
CA SER A 31 -19.71 -7.96 12.88
C SER A 31 -18.59 -7.32 13.68
N ALA A 32 -18.09 -8.03 14.69
CA ALA A 32 -17.03 -7.53 15.54
C ALA A 32 -15.89 -7.16 14.59
N LEU A 33 -15.64 -5.85 14.41
CA LEU A 33 -14.53 -5.38 13.61
C LEU A 33 -13.28 -6.02 14.21
N SER A 34 -12.67 -6.96 13.48
CA SER A 34 -11.39 -7.53 13.87
C SER A 34 -10.45 -6.37 14.22
N PRO A 35 -9.75 -6.44 15.36
CA PRO A 35 -8.86 -5.36 15.77
C PRO A 35 -7.85 -5.07 14.64
N PRO A 36 -7.40 -3.81 14.48
CA PRO A 36 -6.43 -3.47 13.48
C PRO A 36 -5.14 -4.29 13.70
N PRO A 37 -4.52 -4.81 12.62
CA PRO A 37 -3.30 -5.58 12.73
C PRO A 37 -2.21 -4.69 13.34
N THR A 38 -1.49 -5.24 14.32
CA THR A 38 -0.40 -4.52 14.97
C THR A 38 0.92 -4.90 14.32
N ILE A 39 1.70 -3.89 13.92
CA ILE A 39 2.98 -4.06 13.23
C ILE A 39 4.10 -3.32 13.96
N LEU A 40 5.20 -4.03 14.21
CA LEU A 40 6.47 -3.43 14.60
C LEU A 40 7.27 -3.13 13.33
N VAL A 41 7.85 -1.94 13.24
CA VAL A 41 8.76 -1.57 12.16
C VAL A 41 10.18 -1.52 12.72
N ASP A 42 11.08 -2.30 12.15
CA ASP A 42 12.49 -2.37 12.54
C ASP A 42 13.34 -1.81 11.40
N VAL A 43 13.81 -0.57 11.54
CA VAL A 43 14.55 0.14 10.48
C VAL A 43 16.04 0.10 10.76
N ASP A 44 16.78 -0.50 9.82
CA ASP A 44 18.22 -0.38 9.71
C ASP A 44 18.53 0.56 8.53
N ALA A 45 18.93 1.79 8.82
CA ALA A 45 19.21 2.83 7.84
C ALA A 45 20.67 3.29 7.87
N THR A 46 21.33 3.38 6.71
CA THR A 46 22.68 3.98 6.60
C THR A 46 22.78 4.94 5.43
N THR A 47 23.66 5.95 5.54
CA THR A 47 23.94 6.89 4.46
C THR A 47 25.43 7.12 4.27
N TRP A 48 25.84 7.31 3.01
CA TRP A 48 27.20 7.70 2.63
C TRP A 48 27.51 9.17 2.87
N LYS A 49 26.49 9.99 3.17
CA LYS A 49 26.65 11.42 3.40
C LYS A 49 27.42 11.70 4.70
N THR A 50 28.14 12.82 4.70
CA THR A 50 28.85 13.28 5.90
C THR A 50 27.89 13.73 6.99
N ARG A 51 28.34 13.61 8.24
CA ARG A 51 27.61 14.04 9.44
C ARG A 51 27.17 15.50 9.32
N GLY A 52 25.94 15.81 9.73
CA GLY A 52 25.36 17.16 9.66
C GLY A 52 24.57 17.48 8.38
N ARG A 53 24.47 16.53 7.44
CA ARG A 53 23.54 16.63 6.31
C ARG A 53 22.21 15.96 6.63
N ILE A 54 21.11 16.57 6.18
CA ILE A 54 19.76 16.02 6.29
C ILE A 54 19.70 14.71 5.48
N PHE A 55 19.24 13.65 6.14
CA PHE A 55 18.90 12.36 5.53
C PHE A 55 17.38 12.23 5.50
N TYR A 56 16.89 11.43 4.57
CA TYR A 56 15.46 11.18 4.41
C TYR A 56 14.92 10.38 5.60
N ASP A 57 13.83 10.87 6.18
CA ASP A 57 13.13 10.21 7.28
C ASP A 57 12.27 9.05 6.77
N VAL A 58 12.93 7.95 6.42
CA VAL A 58 12.29 6.72 5.93
C VAL A 58 11.35 6.11 6.97
N GLU A 59 11.71 6.19 8.25
CA GLU A 59 10.94 5.63 9.36
C GLU A 59 9.63 6.41 9.55
N GLY A 60 9.70 7.74 9.68
CA GLY A 60 8.50 8.57 9.80
C GLY A 60 7.60 8.48 8.58
N SER A 61 8.17 8.40 7.37
CA SER A 61 7.41 8.16 6.13
C SER A 61 6.68 6.81 6.13
N LEU A 62 7.35 5.73 6.53
CA LEU A 62 6.73 4.41 6.66
C LEU A 62 5.60 4.41 7.69
N PHE A 63 5.80 5.05 8.84
CA PHE A 63 4.77 5.09 9.88
C PHE A 63 3.50 5.74 9.37
N ARG A 64 3.61 6.84 8.62
CA ARG A 64 2.45 7.49 8.00
C ARG A 64 1.74 6.57 7.02
N LYS A 65 2.48 5.89 6.15
CA LYS A 65 1.91 4.98 5.13
C LYS A 65 1.26 3.74 5.74
N LEU A 66 1.81 3.21 6.83
CA LEU A 66 1.22 2.10 7.56
C LEU A 66 -0.03 2.55 8.34
N HIS A 67 0.03 3.70 8.99
CA HIS A 67 -1.10 4.26 9.71
C HIS A 67 -2.28 4.57 8.77
N SER A 68 -2.03 5.16 7.59
CA SER A 68 -3.08 5.44 6.60
C SER A 68 -3.72 4.17 6.03
N ALA A 69 -3.01 3.05 6.07
CA ALA A 69 -3.52 1.72 5.71
C ALA A 69 -4.22 0.99 6.89
N GLY A 70 -4.38 1.64 8.05
CA GLY A 70 -5.11 1.11 9.20
C GLY A 70 -4.32 0.15 10.08
N PHE A 71 -2.98 0.21 10.06
CA PHE A 71 -2.15 -0.52 11.01
C PHE A 71 -2.03 0.21 12.35
N GLN A 72 -2.00 -0.55 13.43
CA GLN A 72 -1.51 -0.06 14.72
C GLN A 72 0.00 -0.29 14.79
N ILE A 73 0.79 0.75 15.09
CA ILE A 73 2.25 0.65 15.11
C ILE A 73 2.73 0.40 16.54
N ALA A 74 3.42 -0.72 16.76
CA ALA A 74 4.13 -1.01 17.99
C ALA A 74 5.43 -0.19 18.04
N ARG A 75 5.68 0.50 19.16
CA ARG A 75 6.83 1.41 19.33
C ARG A 75 8.06 0.71 19.88
N SER A 76 7.89 -0.48 20.42
CA SER A 76 8.95 -1.25 21.07
C SER A 76 8.85 -2.72 20.71
N ARG A 77 10.01 -3.39 20.65
CA ARG A 77 10.10 -4.86 20.46
C ARG A 77 9.42 -5.65 21.58
N GLN A 78 9.20 -5.03 22.73
CA GLN A 78 8.55 -5.65 23.89
C GLN A 78 7.02 -5.53 23.85
N GLU A 79 6.49 -4.62 23.03
CA GLU A 79 5.05 -4.48 22.84
C GLU A 79 4.51 -5.66 22.02
N PHE A 80 3.28 -6.08 22.30
CA PHE A 80 2.61 -7.10 21.50
C PHE A 80 2.42 -6.59 20.07
N HIS A 81 2.80 -7.41 19.09
CA HIS A 81 2.61 -7.14 17.67
C HIS A 81 2.44 -8.46 16.92
N ASP A 82 1.59 -8.44 15.90
CA ASP A 82 1.31 -9.62 15.07
C ASP A 82 2.39 -9.79 13.99
N TRP A 83 2.96 -8.67 13.55
CA TRP A 83 3.85 -8.58 12.39
C TRP A 83 5.09 -7.76 12.69
N THR A 84 6.21 -8.15 12.08
CA THR A 84 7.44 -7.34 12.07
C THR A 84 7.81 -7.00 10.64
N LEU A 85 7.91 -5.71 10.33
CA LEU A 85 8.44 -5.21 9.06
C LEU A 85 9.91 -4.80 9.27
N LEU A 86 10.83 -5.64 8.79
CA LEU A 86 12.24 -5.31 8.75
C LEU A 86 12.52 -4.46 7.51
N VAL A 87 13.17 -3.32 7.71
CA VAL A 87 13.51 -2.38 6.65
C VAL A 87 15.02 -2.19 6.61
N ARG A 88 15.64 -2.58 5.51
CA ARG A 88 17.06 -2.33 5.25
C ARG A 88 17.17 -1.21 4.24
N TYR A 89 17.44 0.00 4.72
CA TYR A 89 17.58 1.21 3.92
C TYR A 89 19.05 1.61 3.80
N ARG A 90 19.53 1.81 2.56
CA ARG A 90 20.93 2.18 2.28
C ARG A 90 20.95 3.29 1.24
N GLU A 91 21.54 4.43 1.60
CA GLU A 91 21.99 5.43 0.64
C GLU A 91 23.48 5.18 0.36
N GLU A 92 23.79 4.91 -0.90
CA GLU A 92 25.13 4.68 -1.41
C GLU A 92 25.58 5.84 -2.31
N LYS A 93 26.90 6.06 -2.36
CA LYS A 93 27.49 7.07 -3.22
C LYS A 93 27.29 6.67 -4.68
N GLY A 94 26.57 7.50 -5.43
CA GLY A 94 26.26 7.30 -6.84
C GLY A 94 27.33 7.86 -7.78
N PRO A 95 27.03 7.91 -9.09
CA PRO A 95 27.95 8.43 -10.09
C PRO A 95 28.26 9.91 -9.85
N ALA A 96 29.46 10.34 -10.26
CA ALA A 96 29.84 11.75 -10.22
C ALA A 96 29.07 12.54 -11.29
N TYR A 97 28.62 13.75 -10.94
CA TYR A 97 28.00 14.69 -11.87
C TYR A 97 28.93 15.87 -12.20
N THR A 98 29.72 16.31 -11.23
CA THR A 98 30.79 17.29 -11.39
C THR A 98 32.06 16.78 -10.70
N ALA A 99 33.16 17.54 -10.75
CA ALA A 99 34.42 17.13 -10.15
C ALA A 99 34.35 16.86 -8.64
N SER A 100 33.34 17.41 -7.94
CA SER A 100 33.16 17.27 -6.48
C SER A 100 31.77 16.79 -6.05
N GLU A 101 30.81 16.65 -6.97
CA GLU A 101 29.43 16.28 -6.65
C GLU A 101 29.08 14.91 -7.19
N TYR A 102 28.32 14.17 -6.37
CA TYR A 102 27.93 12.79 -6.64
C TYR A 102 26.45 12.61 -6.43
N GLY A 103 25.88 11.69 -7.19
CA GLY A 103 24.54 11.20 -6.98
C GLY A 103 24.40 10.28 -5.80
N THR A 104 23.17 9.83 -5.61
CA THR A 104 22.81 8.87 -4.58
C THR A 104 22.10 7.70 -5.23
N ILE A 105 22.51 6.50 -4.85
CA ILE A 105 21.80 5.27 -5.14
C ILE A 105 21.10 4.87 -3.84
N LEU A 106 19.79 4.71 -3.90
CA LEU A 106 18.98 4.31 -2.77
C LEU A 106 18.57 2.87 -2.95
N ARG A 107 18.87 2.03 -1.97
CA ARG A 107 18.43 0.64 -1.92
C ARG A 107 17.58 0.45 -0.68
N ALA A 108 16.41 -0.12 -0.85
CA ALA A 108 15.57 -0.50 0.27
C ALA A 108 15.03 -1.91 0.07
N THR A 109 15.12 -2.73 1.12
CA THR A 109 14.46 -4.03 1.19
C THR A 109 13.49 -4.00 2.36
N PHE A 110 12.25 -4.38 2.10
CA PHE A 110 11.16 -4.46 3.06
C PHE A 110 10.77 -5.93 3.18
N SER A 111 10.93 -6.51 4.36
CA SER A 111 10.67 -7.91 4.62
C SER A 111 9.68 -8.05 5.78
N LEU A 112 8.53 -8.68 5.54
CA LEU A 112 7.49 -8.90 6.55
C LEU A 112 7.65 -10.29 7.19
N PHE A 113 7.53 -10.36 8.51
CA PHE A 113 7.60 -11.58 9.30
C PHE A 113 6.38 -11.73 10.20
N ARG A 114 5.99 -12.99 10.44
CA ARG A 114 4.94 -13.38 11.40
C ARG A 114 5.51 -14.35 12.44
N GLY A 115 6.36 -13.86 13.34
CA GLY A 115 7.02 -14.66 14.38
C GLY A 115 7.98 -15.76 13.87
N ALA A 116 8.18 -15.87 12.55
CA ALA A 116 9.09 -16.83 11.92
C ALA A 116 10.44 -16.19 11.55
N THR A 117 11.45 -17.01 11.29
CA THR A 117 12.78 -16.56 10.82
C THR A 117 12.82 -16.27 9.32
N GLN A 118 11.85 -16.76 8.56
CA GLN A 118 11.73 -16.52 7.11
C GLN A 118 10.67 -15.44 6.84
N ALA A 119 10.99 -14.54 5.92
CA ALA A 119 10.06 -13.51 5.48
C ALA A 119 8.91 -14.15 4.70
N VAL A 120 7.68 -13.75 5.03
CA VAL A 120 6.47 -14.19 4.31
C VAL A 120 6.16 -13.29 3.11
N TRP A 121 6.72 -12.08 3.11
CA TRP A 121 6.59 -11.11 2.04
C TRP A 121 7.88 -10.30 1.98
N GLU A 122 8.38 -10.05 0.77
CA GLU A 122 9.58 -9.24 0.58
C GLU A 122 9.50 -8.44 -0.71
N VAL A 123 9.88 -7.17 -0.65
CA VAL A 123 10.10 -6.32 -1.82
C VAL A 123 11.43 -5.59 -1.68
N SER A 124 12.21 -5.60 -2.76
CA SER A 124 13.43 -4.81 -2.88
C SER A 124 13.28 -3.77 -3.99
N LEU A 125 13.71 -2.55 -3.70
CA LEU A 125 13.73 -1.45 -4.66
C LEU A 125 15.13 -0.83 -4.75
N VAL A 126 15.41 -0.26 -5.93
CA VAL A 126 16.64 0.48 -6.20
C VAL A 126 16.28 1.72 -6.99
N GLU A 127 16.50 2.89 -6.39
CA GLU A 127 16.32 4.18 -7.04
C GLU A 127 17.66 4.87 -7.24
N ARG A 128 17.79 5.59 -8.35
CA ARG A 128 19.03 6.27 -8.71
C ARG A 128 18.72 7.69 -9.11
N SER A 129 19.53 8.61 -8.61
CA SER A 129 19.49 9.99 -9.08
C SER A 129 19.92 10.08 -10.54
N GLU A 130 19.19 10.85 -11.33
CA GLU A 130 19.53 11.17 -12.71
C GLU A 130 20.28 12.50 -12.79
N ASN A 131 21.15 12.62 -13.79
CA ASN A 131 21.89 13.84 -14.03
C ASN A 131 20.96 14.88 -14.69
N SER A 132 20.26 15.68 -13.89
CA SER A 132 19.49 16.79 -14.43
C SER A 132 20.38 18.04 -14.49
N VAL A 133 20.68 18.50 -15.70
CA VAL A 133 21.50 19.70 -15.95
C VAL A 133 20.76 20.99 -15.52
N SER A 134 19.46 20.93 -15.19
CA SER A 134 18.63 22.11 -14.90
C SER A 134 17.39 21.87 -14.01
N GLY A 135 17.23 20.69 -13.40
CA GLY A 135 15.99 20.33 -12.69
C GLY A 135 16.15 20.27 -11.17
N THR A 136 15.94 19.08 -10.62
CA THR A 136 15.96 18.81 -9.19
C THR A 136 17.40 18.49 -8.72
N PRO A 137 17.84 18.98 -7.55
CA PRO A 137 19.10 18.55 -6.93
C PRO A 137 19.17 17.01 -6.88
N PRO A 138 20.30 16.36 -7.23
CA PRO A 138 20.31 14.92 -7.45
C PRO A 138 19.83 14.10 -6.24
N TYR A 139 20.08 14.58 -5.03
CA TYR A 139 19.55 13.91 -3.85
C TYR A 139 18.02 14.00 -3.76
N LEU A 140 17.43 15.15 -4.06
CA LEU A 140 15.99 15.30 -4.05
C LEU A 140 15.33 14.47 -5.16
N ASP A 141 15.97 14.32 -6.32
CA ASP A 141 15.49 13.44 -7.40
C ASP A 141 15.35 11.98 -6.94
N VAL A 142 16.37 11.43 -6.26
CA VAL A 142 16.26 10.04 -5.77
C VAL A 142 15.21 9.88 -4.67
N ILE A 143 14.97 10.90 -3.85
CA ILE A 143 13.90 10.89 -2.84
C ILE A 143 12.53 10.96 -3.51
N GLN A 144 12.34 11.83 -4.50
CA GLN A 144 11.12 11.89 -5.31
C GLN A 144 10.82 10.55 -5.99
N LYS A 145 11.86 9.87 -6.49
CA LYS A 145 11.75 8.53 -7.04
C LYS A 145 11.45 7.47 -5.99
N LEU A 146 11.97 7.57 -4.77
CA LEU A 146 11.54 6.67 -3.71
C LEU A 146 10.07 6.90 -3.37
N ASP A 147 9.69 8.15 -3.10
CA ASP A 147 8.34 8.52 -2.69
C ASP A 147 7.30 8.23 -3.76
N SER A 148 7.66 8.24 -5.04
CA SER A 148 6.77 7.81 -6.14
C SER A 148 6.91 6.35 -6.54
N ASN A 149 7.79 5.56 -5.90
CA ASN A 149 7.93 4.14 -6.22
C ASN A 149 6.64 3.40 -5.84
N PRO A 150 6.00 2.63 -6.73
CA PRO A 150 4.74 1.94 -6.46
C PRO A 150 4.74 1.12 -5.17
N TYR A 151 5.83 0.38 -4.94
CA TYR A 151 5.92 -0.54 -3.82
C TYR A 151 6.24 0.16 -2.49
N TYR A 152 6.83 1.35 -2.54
CA TYR A 152 7.08 2.16 -1.36
C TYR A 152 5.87 3.05 -1.04
N PHE A 153 5.33 3.74 -2.03
CA PHE A 153 4.21 4.66 -1.88
C PHE A 153 2.97 3.94 -1.33
N PHE A 154 2.64 2.77 -1.89
CA PHE A 154 1.49 1.97 -1.48
C PHE A 154 1.84 0.89 -0.46
N ILE A 155 3.01 0.91 0.17
CA ILE A 155 3.49 -0.20 1.02
C ILE A 155 2.48 -0.61 2.10
N GLY A 156 1.81 0.35 2.74
CA GLY A 156 0.78 0.05 3.72
C GLY A 156 -0.39 -0.72 3.12
N LEU A 157 -0.95 -0.26 2.00
CA LEU A 157 -2.05 -0.95 1.32
C LEU A 157 -1.64 -2.31 0.75
N LEU A 158 -0.42 -2.43 0.24
CA LEU A 158 0.13 -3.68 -0.25
C LEU A 158 0.25 -4.72 0.87
N LEU A 159 0.81 -4.32 2.01
CA LEU A 159 0.93 -5.19 3.19
C LEU A 159 -0.45 -5.55 3.73
N ARG A 160 -1.38 -4.59 3.80
CA ARG A 160 -2.75 -4.84 4.24
C ARG A 160 -3.44 -5.90 3.36
N THR A 161 -3.36 -5.71 2.05
CA THR A 161 -3.92 -6.63 1.07
C THR A 161 -3.29 -8.02 1.16
N PHE A 162 -1.96 -8.08 1.33
CA PHE A 162 -1.25 -9.34 1.54
C PHE A 162 -1.73 -10.07 2.80
N ILE A 163 -1.87 -9.37 3.93
CA ILE A 163 -2.30 -9.96 5.20
C ILE A 163 -3.74 -10.49 5.13
N GLU A 164 -4.62 -9.81 4.39
CA GLU A 164 -6.03 -10.18 4.28
C GLU A 164 -6.32 -11.25 3.23
N GLN A 165 -5.56 -11.26 2.14
CA GLN A 165 -5.90 -12.03 0.94
C GLN A 165 -4.76 -12.93 0.42
N GLU A 166 -3.58 -12.89 1.05
CA GLU A 166 -2.39 -13.67 0.67
C GLU A 166 -1.99 -13.49 -0.82
N LEU A 167 -2.26 -12.31 -1.38
CA LEU A 167 -1.99 -12.01 -2.78
C LEU A 167 -0.49 -11.75 -3.04
N SER A 168 -0.03 -12.06 -4.26
CA SER A 168 1.30 -11.63 -4.69
C SER A 168 1.40 -10.10 -4.70
N VAL A 169 2.61 -9.56 -4.64
CA VAL A 169 2.86 -8.11 -4.66
C VAL A 169 2.19 -7.45 -5.87
N GLU A 170 2.25 -8.10 -7.04
CA GLU A 170 1.66 -7.60 -8.28
C GLU A 170 0.14 -7.64 -8.26
N GLN A 171 -0.45 -8.71 -7.73
CA GLN A 171 -1.90 -8.84 -7.55
C GLN A 171 -2.42 -7.80 -6.56
N ALA A 172 -1.68 -7.57 -5.47
CA ALA A 172 -1.99 -6.53 -4.51
C ALA A 172 -1.90 -5.13 -5.14
N LEU A 173 -0.87 -4.84 -5.93
CA LEU A 173 -0.75 -3.56 -6.63
C LEU A 173 -1.91 -3.34 -7.62
N LEU A 174 -2.30 -4.37 -8.37
CA LEU A 174 -3.47 -4.32 -9.25
C LEU A 174 -4.75 -4.00 -8.46
N LEU A 175 -4.97 -4.66 -7.33
CA LEU A 175 -6.14 -4.42 -6.48
C LEU A 175 -6.15 -2.99 -5.93
N VAL A 176 -5.01 -2.49 -5.46
CA VAL A 176 -4.86 -1.11 -4.98
C VAL A 176 -5.24 -0.10 -6.07
N LEU A 177 -4.69 -0.25 -7.29
CA LEU A 177 -5.05 0.64 -8.40
C LEU A 177 -6.53 0.55 -8.79
N GLN A 178 -7.11 -0.65 -8.73
CA GLN A 178 -8.53 -0.83 -8.99
C GLN A 178 -9.38 -0.08 -7.95
N GLN A 179 -9.01 -0.14 -6.67
CA GLN A 179 -9.70 0.58 -5.60
C GLN A 179 -9.60 2.10 -5.79
N GLU A 180 -8.41 2.61 -6.12
CA GLU A 180 -8.21 4.04 -6.37
C GLU A 180 -8.99 4.54 -7.59
N ALA A 181 -9.02 3.78 -8.69
CA ALA A 181 -9.83 4.12 -9.86
C ALA A 181 -11.35 4.11 -9.59
N LEU A 182 -11.80 3.28 -8.64
CA LEU A 182 -13.21 3.26 -8.20
C LEU A 182 -13.54 4.46 -7.32
N ARG A 183 -12.64 4.83 -6.39
CA ARG A 183 -12.82 5.99 -5.50
C ARG A 183 -13.01 7.28 -6.26
N SER A 184 -12.21 7.50 -7.30
CA SER A 184 -12.32 8.71 -8.14
C SER A 184 -13.61 8.79 -8.96
N SER A 185 -14.26 7.64 -9.22
CA SER A 185 -15.54 7.60 -9.94
C SER A 185 -16.73 7.94 -9.03
N SER A 186 -16.53 7.87 -7.71
CA SER A 186 -17.58 8.04 -6.69
C SER A 186 -17.59 9.41 -5.99
N SER A 187 -16.70 10.33 -6.36
CA SER A 187 -16.66 11.66 -5.73
C SER A 187 -17.77 12.57 -6.26
N ASP A 188 -18.88 12.63 -5.52
CA ASP A 188 -19.60 13.89 -5.30
C ASP A 188 -18.61 14.92 -4.71
N PRO A 189 -18.74 16.23 -5.02
CA PRO A 189 -17.85 17.24 -4.47
C PRO A 189 -17.86 17.17 -2.93
N PRO A 190 -16.70 17.20 -2.26
CA PRO A 190 -16.65 17.16 -0.82
C PRO A 190 -17.39 18.39 -0.28
N ASN A 191 -18.51 18.15 0.38
CA ASN A 191 -19.28 19.16 1.10
C ASN A 191 -18.50 19.49 2.39
N SER A 192 -17.36 20.19 2.26
CA SER A 192 -16.45 20.50 3.36
C SER A 192 -16.45 22.01 3.62
N GLN A 193 -17.60 22.53 4.03
CA GLN A 193 -17.71 23.86 4.67
C GLN A 193 -17.73 23.77 6.21
N ALA A 194 -17.43 22.59 6.80
CA ALA A 194 -17.56 22.39 8.25
C ALA A 194 -16.25 22.37 9.06
N ASP A 195 -15.06 22.16 8.47
CA ASP A 195 -13.81 21.97 9.26
C ASP A 195 -12.67 22.94 8.89
N LEU A 196 -12.99 24.17 8.49
CA LEU A 196 -11.99 25.19 8.11
C LEU A 196 -11.30 25.91 9.30
N PHE A 197 -11.42 25.41 10.53
CA PHE A 197 -11.00 26.17 11.72
C PHE A 197 -10.30 25.38 12.85
N GLU A 198 -9.58 24.27 12.57
CA GLU A 198 -8.70 23.67 13.60
C GLU A 198 -7.28 23.22 13.19
N ASP A 199 -6.87 23.27 11.91
CA ASP A 199 -5.48 22.96 11.55
C ASP A 199 -4.67 24.23 11.26
N ALA A 200 -4.06 24.76 12.33
CA ALA A 200 -3.18 25.91 12.31
C ALA A 200 -1.95 25.69 11.40
N ASP A 201 -1.98 26.33 10.24
CA ASP A 201 -0.97 27.20 9.60
C ASP A 201 0.52 26.80 9.51
N HIS A 202 0.93 25.61 9.97
CA HIS A 202 2.32 25.12 9.85
C HIS A 202 2.44 23.63 9.49
N SER A 203 1.37 22.93 9.11
CA SER A 203 1.52 21.61 8.46
C SER A 203 1.89 21.82 7.00
N MET A 204 3.14 21.50 6.61
CA MET A 204 3.45 21.35 5.19
C MET A 204 2.48 20.34 4.59
N ASN A 205 1.69 20.77 3.60
CA ASN A 205 0.83 19.87 2.82
C ASN A 205 1.66 18.65 2.36
N PHE A 206 1.10 17.49 2.66
CA PHE A 206 1.82 16.22 2.84
C PHE A 206 2.48 15.76 1.54
N SER A 207 3.71 15.25 1.63
CA SER A 207 4.46 14.69 0.49
C SER A 207 3.63 13.70 -0.35
N ASP A 208 2.75 12.96 0.31
CA ASP A 208 1.99 11.89 -0.31
C ASP A 208 0.94 12.38 -1.30
N GLU A 209 0.31 13.54 -1.06
CA GLU A 209 -0.64 14.13 -2.01
C GLU A 209 0.07 14.63 -3.26
N TYR A 210 1.26 15.25 -3.08
CA TYR A 210 2.07 15.73 -4.19
C TYR A 210 2.62 14.58 -5.06
N TYR A 211 3.05 13.48 -4.44
CA TYR A 211 3.61 12.34 -5.17
C TYR A 211 2.56 11.33 -5.67
N PHE A 212 1.30 11.44 -5.23
CA PHE A 212 0.25 10.49 -5.60
C PHE A 212 0.08 10.32 -7.12
N PRO A 213 -0.04 11.39 -7.94
CA PRO A 213 -0.14 11.23 -9.39
C PRO A 213 1.07 10.53 -10.02
N PHE A 214 2.28 10.80 -9.50
CA PHE A 214 3.49 10.14 -9.95
C PHE A 214 3.51 8.66 -9.57
N ALA A 215 3.09 8.32 -8.34
CA ALA A 215 2.98 6.95 -7.88
C ALA A 215 1.95 6.16 -8.70
N MET A 216 0.80 6.75 -9.02
CA MET A 216 -0.22 6.16 -9.90
C MET A 216 0.35 5.84 -11.28
N VAL A 217 0.98 6.82 -11.95
CA VAL A 217 1.57 6.62 -13.28
C VAL A 217 2.68 5.57 -13.25
N ARG A 218 3.54 5.57 -12.23
CA ARG A 218 4.59 4.55 -12.10
C ARG A 218 4.03 3.17 -11.82
N SER A 219 2.92 3.06 -11.10
CA SER A 219 2.24 1.79 -10.82
C SER A 219 1.62 1.21 -12.08
N ILE A 220 0.97 2.05 -12.89
CA ILE A 220 0.49 1.70 -14.23
C ILE A 220 1.65 1.17 -15.08
N ASN A 221 2.74 1.91 -15.16
CA ASN A 221 3.90 1.53 -15.97
C ASN A 221 4.51 0.20 -15.51
N GLU A 222 4.56 -0.06 -14.20
CA GLU A 222 5.07 -1.31 -13.65
C GLU A 222 4.21 -2.52 -14.04
N LEU A 223 2.88 -2.37 -14.05
CA LEU A 223 1.97 -3.44 -14.49
C LEU A 223 2.02 -3.65 -16.02
N VAL A 224 2.11 -2.56 -16.80
CA VAL A 224 2.25 -2.62 -18.27
C VAL A 224 3.56 -3.28 -18.67
N ARG A 225 4.67 -2.96 -17.99
CA ARG A 225 6.00 -3.57 -18.19
C ARG A 225 5.96 -5.09 -18.00
N ARG A 226 5.05 -5.58 -17.16
CA ARG A 226 4.82 -7.01 -16.90
C ARG A 226 3.79 -7.65 -17.83
N HIS A 227 3.25 -6.88 -18.78
CA HIS A 227 2.23 -7.31 -19.73
C HIS A 227 0.94 -7.84 -19.06
N ASP A 228 0.60 -7.32 -17.87
CA ASP A 228 -0.61 -7.76 -17.16
C ASP A 228 -1.87 -7.16 -17.79
N ARG A 229 -2.55 -7.92 -18.66
CA ARG A 229 -3.76 -7.46 -19.36
C ARG A 229 -4.93 -7.18 -18.42
N ARG A 230 -4.89 -7.62 -17.16
CA ARG A 230 -5.93 -7.30 -16.17
C ARG A 230 -5.95 -5.82 -15.80
N VAL A 231 -4.90 -5.07 -16.17
CA VAL A 231 -4.84 -3.62 -15.96
C VAL A 231 -5.76 -2.86 -16.92
N ILE A 232 -6.13 -3.40 -18.09
CA ILE A 232 -6.87 -2.67 -19.13
C ILE A 232 -8.17 -2.03 -18.60
N PRO A 233 -9.06 -2.76 -17.91
CA PRO A 233 -10.29 -2.15 -17.36
C PRO A 233 -10.03 -1.06 -16.32
N ILE A 234 -8.87 -1.10 -15.64
CA ILE A 234 -8.45 -0.07 -14.70
C ILE A 234 -8.00 1.16 -15.49
N LEU A 235 -7.19 0.98 -16.53
CA LEU A 235 -6.73 2.07 -17.39
C LEU A 235 -7.88 2.81 -18.06
N ASP A 236 -8.90 2.08 -18.55
CA ASP A 236 -10.10 2.68 -19.14
C ASP A 236 -10.81 3.61 -18.15
N ARG A 237 -10.94 3.22 -16.87
CA ARG A 237 -11.50 4.09 -15.83
C ARG A 237 -10.61 5.28 -15.51
N LEU A 238 -9.29 5.08 -15.53
CA LEU A 238 -8.33 6.15 -15.26
C LEU A 238 -8.27 7.21 -16.39
N LEU A 239 -8.89 6.98 -17.54
CA LEU A 239 -9.04 8.00 -18.58
C LEU A 239 -9.93 9.18 -18.13
N ASP A 240 -10.82 8.95 -17.17
CA ASP A 240 -11.69 9.98 -16.58
C ASP A 240 -11.22 10.43 -15.19
N TYR A 241 -10.01 10.05 -14.78
CA TYR A 241 -9.45 10.41 -13.47
C TYR A 241 -9.30 11.94 -13.31
N PRO A 242 -9.51 12.55 -12.12
CA PRO A 242 -9.42 13.99 -11.94
C PRO A 242 -8.06 14.61 -12.30
N ASP A 243 -6.98 13.89 -12.01
CA ASP A 243 -5.61 14.33 -12.28
C ASP A 243 -5.21 14.11 -13.76
N GLU A 244 -4.71 15.16 -14.41
CA GLU A 244 -4.33 15.13 -15.83
C GLU A 244 -3.15 14.19 -16.12
N GLN A 245 -2.18 14.13 -15.21
CA GLN A 245 -1.01 13.30 -15.37
C GLN A 245 -1.38 11.81 -15.33
N VAL A 246 -2.30 11.43 -14.45
CA VAL A 246 -2.86 10.07 -14.39
C VAL A 246 -3.60 9.73 -15.68
N ARG A 247 -4.48 10.61 -16.18
CA ARG A 247 -5.17 10.40 -17.47
C ARG A 247 -4.20 10.20 -18.63
N HIS A 248 -3.17 11.05 -18.70
CA HIS A 248 -2.15 10.95 -19.73
C HIS A 248 -1.37 9.64 -19.63
N GLY A 249 -0.95 9.25 -18.42
CA GLY A 249 -0.26 7.98 -18.18
C GLY A 249 -1.11 6.76 -18.57
N ALA A 250 -2.40 6.76 -18.24
CA ALA A 250 -3.34 5.69 -18.63
C ALA A 250 -3.46 5.58 -20.16
N ARG A 251 -3.55 6.70 -20.88
CA ARG A 251 -3.61 6.72 -22.35
C ARG A 251 -2.33 6.14 -22.98
N GLN A 252 -1.16 6.54 -22.48
CA GLN A 252 0.13 6.01 -22.97
C GLN A 252 0.27 4.51 -22.70
N ALA A 253 -0.19 4.06 -21.53
CA ALA A 253 -0.20 2.65 -21.16
C ALA A 253 -1.07 1.80 -22.07
N LEU A 254 -2.29 2.25 -22.39
CA LEU A 254 -3.18 1.56 -23.35
C LEU A 254 -2.52 1.44 -24.73
N GLN A 255 -1.98 2.54 -25.26
CA GLN A 255 -1.26 2.54 -26.54
C GLN A 255 -0.08 1.55 -26.55
N SER A 256 0.64 1.44 -25.44
CA SER A 256 1.77 0.51 -25.32
C SER A 256 1.30 -0.96 -25.35
N LEU A 257 0.19 -1.28 -24.67
CA LEU A 257 -0.39 -2.63 -24.67
C LEU A 257 -0.98 -3.03 -26.03
N ASP A 258 -1.55 -2.07 -26.76
CA ASP A 258 -2.04 -2.28 -28.13
C ASP A 258 -0.87 -2.56 -29.09
N ALA A 259 0.20 -1.76 -29.02
CA ALA A 259 1.39 -1.96 -29.83
C ALA A 259 2.04 -3.34 -29.59
N LEU A 260 2.05 -3.83 -28.34
CA LEU A 260 2.52 -5.17 -27.99
C LEU A 260 1.65 -6.28 -28.58
N SER A 261 0.35 -6.03 -28.73
CA SER A 261 -0.59 -6.99 -29.33
C SER A 261 -0.49 -7.06 -30.86
N ALA A 262 0.09 -6.03 -31.50
CA ALA A 262 0.26 -5.91 -32.95
C ALA A 262 1.58 -6.50 -33.49
N LEU A 263 2.46 -7.04 -32.62
CA LEU A 263 3.71 -7.67 -33.06
C LEU A 263 3.43 -9.01 -33.77
N PRO A 264 3.97 -9.26 -34.98
CA PRO A 264 3.75 -10.51 -35.69
C PRO A 264 4.35 -11.68 -34.90
N VAL A 265 3.56 -12.74 -34.74
CA VAL A 265 4.07 -14.04 -34.29
C VAL A 265 5.07 -14.51 -35.35
N VAL A 266 6.36 -14.44 -35.04
CA VAL A 266 7.40 -15.04 -35.89
C VAL A 266 7.19 -16.55 -35.82
N SER A 267 6.42 -17.08 -36.77
CA SER A 267 6.34 -18.50 -37.03
C SER A 267 7.73 -18.96 -37.46
N LEU A 268 8.40 -19.73 -36.61
CA LEU A 268 9.63 -20.43 -36.97
C LEU A 268 9.34 -21.28 -38.22
N PRO A 269 10.21 -21.25 -39.25
CA PRO A 269 10.03 -22.09 -40.42
C PRO A 269 10.13 -23.55 -39.98
N SER A 270 9.08 -24.32 -40.29
CA SER A 270 9.08 -25.77 -40.18
C SER A 270 10.23 -26.32 -41.02
N VAL A 271 11.24 -26.87 -40.37
CA VAL A 271 12.30 -27.62 -41.03
C VAL A 271 11.67 -28.92 -41.54
N VAL A 272 11.65 -29.08 -42.87
CA VAL A 272 11.33 -30.34 -43.57
C VAL A 272 12.60 -31.17 -43.67
#